data_AF-A0A242NDZ4-F1
#
_entry.id   AF-A0A242NDZ4-F1
#
_cell.length_a   1.000
_cell.length_b   1.000
_cell.length_c   1.000
_cell.angle_alpha   90.00
_cell.angle_beta   90.00
_cell.angle_gamma   90.00
#
_symmetry.space_group_name_H-M   'P 1'
#
loop_
_entity.id
_entity.type
_entity.pdbx_description
1 polymer ?
#
loop_
_entity_poly.entity_id
_entity_poly.type
_entity_poly.pdbx_seq_one_letter_code
_entity_poly.pdbx_strand_id
1 'polypeptide(L)'
;MNKIVNSEKFSLGDFFFLKKMITPVFMTVIYWVTLALIAIGGLGMFFASFAGFRYSFFGGMFGLIGSIITLIIGVISTRIVFELICVLFNINRNLEKLALNKDDNTNDSSNEQTIISHDKF
;
A
#
# COMPACT_ATOMS: atom_id res chain seq x y z
N MET A 1 18.65 42.51 -12.73
CA MET A 1 17.36 42.20 -12.07
C MET A 1 17.31 40.69 -11.88
N ASN A 2 17.64 40.18 -10.69
CA ASN A 2 17.79 38.75 -10.42
C ASN A 2 16.45 38.13 -10.02
N LYS A 3 16.00 37.10 -10.74
CA LYS A 3 15.12 36.07 -10.19
C LYS A 3 15.59 34.69 -10.64
N ILE A 4 16.46 34.15 -9.82
CA ILE A 4 16.69 32.74 -9.53
C ILE A 4 15.35 31.98 -9.51
N VAL A 5 15.10 31.18 -10.54
CA VAL A 5 14.13 30.07 -10.49
C VAL A 5 14.96 28.83 -10.21
N ASN A 6 15.05 28.47 -8.94
CA ASN A 6 15.59 27.18 -8.53
C ASN A 6 14.47 26.15 -8.69
N SER A 7 14.53 25.34 -9.73
CA SER A 7 13.64 24.20 -9.91
C SER A 7 14.04 23.13 -8.90
N GLU A 8 13.28 23.03 -7.80
CA GLU A 8 13.40 21.91 -6.87
C GLU A 8 13.25 20.60 -7.63
N LYS A 9 14.34 19.84 -7.73
CA LYS A 9 14.34 18.47 -8.22
C LYS A 9 13.58 17.61 -7.21
N PHE A 10 12.30 17.42 -7.45
CA PHE A 10 11.47 16.46 -6.73
C PHE A 10 11.97 15.05 -7.07
N SER A 11 12.94 14.55 -6.31
CA SER A 11 13.47 13.20 -6.47
C SER A 11 12.46 12.19 -5.93
N LEU A 12 11.76 11.50 -6.84
CA LEU A 12 10.92 10.35 -6.48
C LEU A 12 11.72 9.27 -5.75
N GLY A 13 13.04 9.25 -5.88
CA GLY A 13 13.96 8.34 -5.19
C GLY A 13 14.00 8.54 -3.68
N ASP A 14 13.80 9.77 -3.19
CA ASP A 14 13.84 10.07 -1.75
C ASP A 14 12.58 9.57 -1.05
N PHE A 15 11.46 9.42 -1.79
CA PHE A 15 10.27 8.70 -1.33
C PHE A 15 10.48 7.19 -1.15
N PHE A 16 11.52 6.61 -1.77
CA PHE A 16 11.82 5.18 -1.67
C PHE A 16 12.86 4.85 -0.58
N PHE A 17 13.61 5.82 -0.05
CA PHE A 17 14.58 5.64 1.07
C PHE A 17 13.94 5.53 2.46
N LEU A 18 12.66 5.20 2.47
CA LEU A 18 11.75 5.44 3.56
C LEU A 18 11.44 4.09 4.25
N LYS A 19 12.52 3.42 4.70
CA LYS A 19 12.49 2.05 5.24
C LYS A 19 11.85 1.93 6.63
N LYS A 20 11.52 3.03 7.33
CA LYS A 20 11.02 2.94 8.73
C LYS A 20 9.65 3.57 9.05
N MET A 21 8.94 4.24 8.15
CA MET A 21 7.64 4.85 8.50
C MET A 21 6.63 5.11 7.37
N ILE A 22 6.75 4.46 6.20
CA ILE A 22 6.14 5.01 4.96
C ILE A 22 5.06 4.18 4.38
N THR A 23 5.10 2.87 4.61
CA THR A 23 4.00 1.99 4.26
C THR A 23 2.62 2.51 4.69
N PRO A 24 2.38 3.04 5.92
CA PRO A 24 1.04 3.50 6.26
C PRO A 24 0.61 4.77 5.47
N VAL A 25 1.53 5.73 5.26
CA VAL A 25 1.23 6.99 4.57
C VAL A 25 1.10 6.78 3.05
N PHE A 26 2.02 6.03 2.44
CA PHE A 26 1.97 5.66 1.02
C PHE A 26 0.65 4.94 0.69
N MET A 27 0.21 4.04 1.58
CA MET A 27 -1.06 3.33 1.43
C MET A 27 -2.29 4.23 1.48
N THR A 28 -2.22 5.32 2.23
CA THR A 28 -3.33 6.26 2.31
C THR A 28 -3.51 7.01 0.99
N VAL A 29 -2.43 7.42 0.32
CA VAL A 29 -2.50 8.12 -0.98
C VAL A 29 -3.10 7.22 -2.06
N ILE A 30 -2.60 5.99 -2.18
CA ILE A 30 -3.09 5.04 -3.18
C ILE A 30 -4.55 4.63 -2.90
N TYR A 31 -4.98 4.58 -1.63
CA TYR A 31 -6.38 4.34 -1.28
C TYR A 31 -7.31 5.40 -1.88
N TRP A 32 -6.97 6.68 -1.74
CA TRP A 32 -7.76 7.77 -2.33
C TRP A 32 -7.78 7.72 -3.86
N VAL A 33 -6.64 7.40 -4.48
CA VAL A 33 -6.55 7.27 -5.95
C VAL A 33 -7.44 6.12 -6.44
N THR A 34 -7.33 4.94 -5.84
CA THR A 34 -8.14 3.77 -6.20
C THR A 34 -9.62 4.04 -5.97
N LEU A 35 -9.98 4.69 -4.87
CA LEU A 35 -11.36 5.08 -4.58
C LEU A 35 -11.92 6.05 -5.64
N ALA A 36 -11.12 7.05 -6.04
CA ALA A 36 -11.48 7.96 -7.12
C ALA A 36 -11.64 7.22 -8.45
N LEU A 37 -10.77 6.25 -8.74
CA LEU A 37 -10.85 5.42 -9.95
C LEU A 37 -12.16 4.61 -10.00
N ILE A 38 -12.57 4.01 -8.88
CA ILE A 38 -13.82 3.26 -8.77
C ILE A 38 -15.03 4.19 -8.89
N ALA A 39 -14.97 5.38 -8.28
CA ALA A 39 -16.03 6.37 -8.43
C ALA A 39 -16.19 6.81 -9.90
N ILE A 40 -15.09 7.16 -10.57
CA ILE A 40 -15.09 7.57 -11.98
C ILE A 40 -15.52 6.42 -12.88
N GLY A 41 -15.05 5.20 -12.63
CA GLY A 41 -15.44 4.00 -13.36
C GLY A 41 -16.93 3.67 -13.20
N GLY A 42 -17.46 3.76 -11.97
CA GLY A 42 -18.88 3.59 -11.69
C GLY A 42 -19.74 4.65 -12.36
N LEU A 43 -19.33 5.93 -12.29
CA LEU A 43 -20.02 7.02 -13.01
C LEU A 43 -19.96 6.81 -14.53
N GLY A 44 -18.81 6.43 -15.08
CA GLY A 44 -18.66 6.13 -16.50
C GLY A 44 -19.58 5.00 -16.95
N MET A 45 -19.68 3.94 -16.15
CA MET A 45 -20.58 2.82 -16.41
C MET A 45 -22.05 3.22 -16.31
N PHE A 46 -22.39 4.13 -15.40
CA PHE A 46 -23.73 4.70 -15.28
C PHE A 46 -24.13 5.49 -16.54
N PHE A 47 -23.25 6.37 -17.04
CA PHE A 47 -23.48 7.09 -18.30
C PHE A 47 -23.55 6.15 -19.52
N ALA A 48 -22.67 5.15 -19.57
CA ALA A 48 -22.68 4.15 -20.64
C ALA A 48 -23.97 3.32 -20.65
N SER A 49 -24.51 2.98 -19.48
CA SER A 49 -25.78 2.25 -19.35
C SER A 49 -26.96 3.06 -19.87
N PHE A 50 -26.95 4.38 -19.65
CA PHE A 50 -27.96 5.28 -20.20
C PHE A 50 -27.91 5.35 -21.73
N ALA A 51 -26.71 5.37 -22.32
CA ALA A 51 -26.53 5.27 -23.77
C ALA A 51 -26.94 3.89 -24.33
N GLY A 52 -26.77 2.82 -23.54
CA GLY A 52 -27.14 1.45 -23.90
C GLY A 52 -28.64 1.23 -24.10
N PHE A 53 -29.51 2.01 -23.44
CA PHE A 53 -30.96 1.96 -23.65
C PHE A 53 -31.37 2.22 -25.10
N ARG A 54 -30.54 2.95 -25.86
CA ARG A 54 -30.78 3.26 -27.27
C ARG A 54 -30.63 2.04 -28.19
N TYR A 55 -29.85 1.05 -27.76
CA TYR A 55 -29.63 -0.19 -28.51
C TYR A 55 -30.53 -1.33 -28.01
N SER A 56 -30.65 -1.48 -26.68
CA SER A 56 -31.51 -2.51 -26.08
C SER A 56 -31.97 -2.09 -24.69
N PHE A 57 -33.28 -2.14 -24.48
CA PHE A 57 -33.90 -1.82 -23.19
C PHE A 57 -33.39 -2.73 -22.07
N PHE A 58 -33.28 -4.04 -22.34
CA PHE A 58 -32.77 -5.00 -21.36
C PHE A 58 -31.28 -4.79 -21.08
N GLY A 59 -30.47 -4.45 -22.09
CA GLY A 59 -29.05 -4.17 -21.92
C GLY A 59 -28.79 -2.94 -21.04
N GLY A 60 -29.56 -1.87 -21.24
CA GLY A 60 -29.51 -0.67 -20.39
C GLY A 60 -29.88 -0.95 -18.93
N MET A 61 -30.94 -1.74 -18.70
CA MET A 61 -31.33 -2.16 -17.34
C MET A 61 -30.25 -2.98 -16.63
N PHE A 62 -29.72 -4.02 -17.30
CA PHE A 62 -28.63 -4.82 -16.74
C PHE A 62 -27.36 -3.98 -16.50
N GLY A 63 -27.06 -3.02 -17.38
CA GLY A 63 -25.96 -2.08 -17.19
C GLY A 63 -26.14 -1.21 -15.95
N LEU A 64 -27.34 -0.66 -15.70
CA LEU A 64 -27.62 0.15 -14.52
C LEU A 64 -27.47 -0.65 -13.22
N ILE A 65 -28.07 -1.85 -13.15
CA ILE A 65 -27.90 -2.74 -12.00
C ILE A 65 -26.43 -3.16 -11.86
N GLY A 66 -25.75 -3.44 -12.96
CA GLY A 66 -24.32 -3.76 -12.96
C GLY A 66 -23.49 -2.61 -12.39
N SER A 67 -23.77 -1.36 -12.75
CA SER A 67 -23.01 -0.19 -12.30
C SER A 67 -23.07 0.00 -10.77
N ILE A 68 -24.24 -0.20 -10.14
CA ILE A 68 -24.37 -0.07 -8.68
C ILE A 68 -23.63 -1.21 -7.96
N ILE A 69 -23.74 -2.43 -8.50
CA ILE A 69 -23.07 -3.62 -7.97
C ILE A 69 -21.56 -3.48 -8.06
N THR A 70 -21.04 -3.05 -9.22
CA THR A 70 -19.61 -2.82 -9.44
C THR A 70 -19.06 -1.73 -8.52
N LEU A 71 -19.84 -0.68 -8.22
CA LEU A 71 -19.41 0.36 -7.27
C LEU A 71 -19.28 -0.21 -5.84
N ILE A 72 -20.28 -0.96 -5.37
CA ILE A 72 -20.26 -1.56 -4.03
C ILE A 72 -19.12 -2.57 -3.91
N ILE A 73 -19.03 -3.50 -4.85
CA ILE A 73 -17.98 -4.54 -4.87
C ILE A 73 -16.61 -3.89 -5.01
N GLY A 74 -16.45 -2.89 -5.88
CA GLY A 74 -15.18 -2.19 -6.07
C GLY A 74 -14.66 -1.55 -4.79
N VAL A 75 -15.54 -0.88 -4.03
CA VAL A 75 -15.18 -0.28 -2.73
C VAL A 75 -14.82 -1.34 -1.70
N ILE A 76 -15.61 -2.42 -1.61
CA ILE A 76 -15.37 -3.53 -0.67
C ILE A 76 -14.04 -4.24 -0.98
N SER A 77 -13.81 -4.59 -2.25
CA SER A 77 -12.60 -5.29 -2.69
C SER A 77 -11.36 -4.44 -2.44
N THR A 78 -11.47 -3.14 -2.67
CA THR A 78 -10.39 -2.19 -2.37
C THR A 78 -10.01 -2.20 -0.89
N ARG A 79 -10.99 -2.19 0.03
CA ARG A 79 -10.73 -2.26 1.48
C ARG A 79 -9.98 -3.54 1.85
N ILE A 80 -10.46 -4.68 1.36
CA ILE A 80 -9.89 -6.00 1.65
C ILE A 80 -8.44 -6.08 1.15
N VAL A 81 -8.20 -5.69 -0.11
CA VAL A 81 -6.85 -5.72 -0.69
C VAL A 81 -5.91 -4.81 0.10
N PHE A 82 -6.31 -3.59 0.43
CA PHE A 82 -5.44 -2.68 1.19
C PHE A 82 -5.11 -3.19 2.60
N GLU A 83 -6.08 -3.78 3.30
CA GLU A 83 -5.84 -4.43 4.59
C GLU A 83 -4.82 -5.57 4.45
N LEU A 84 -4.96 -6.43 3.43
CA LEU A 84 -4.05 -7.54 3.20
C LEU A 84 -2.61 -7.09 2.93
N ILE A 85 -2.39 -6.07 2.07
CA ILE A 85 -1.01 -5.59 1.84
C ILE A 85 -0.43 -4.95 3.11
N CYS A 86 -1.22 -4.13 3.84
CA CYS A 86 -0.77 -3.52 5.08
C CYS A 86 -0.34 -4.56 6.12
N VAL A 87 -1.14 -5.63 6.27
CA VAL A 87 -0.85 -6.76 7.17
C VAL A 87 0.43 -7.48 6.74
N LEU A 88 0.59 -7.77 5.44
CA LEU A 88 1.78 -8.43 4.90
C LEU A 88 3.06 -7.63 5.20
N PHE A 89 3.00 -6.31 4.99
CA PHE A 89 4.14 -5.44 5.28
C PHE A 89 4.45 -5.39 6.77
N ASN A 90 3.42 -5.43 7.63
CA ASN A 90 3.62 -5.48 9.07
C ASN A 90 4.38 -6.76 9.47
N ILE A 91 4.02 -7.92 8.93
CA ILE A 91 4.74 -9.18 9.19
C ILE A 91 6.20 -9.08 8.76
N ASN A 92 6.47 -8.56 7.55
CA ASN A 92 7.84 -8.41 7.04
C ASN A 92 8.72 -7.55 7.96
N ARG A 93 8.18 -6.45 8.50
CA ARG A 93 8.89 -5.60 9.48
C ARG A 93 9.18 -6.33 10.79
N ASN A 94 8.30 -7.22 11.23
CA ASN A 94 8.50 -7.98 12.46
C ASN A 94 9.54 -9.10 12.27
N LEU A 95 9.57 -9.75 11.10
CA LEU A 95 10.61 -10.73 10.74
C LEU A 95 12.01 -10.11 10.73
N GLU A 96 12.16 -8.89 10.20
CA GLU A 96 13.44 -8.17 10.20
C GLU A 96 13.97 -7.92 11.63
N LYS A 97 13.09 -7.64 12.60
CA LYS A 97 13.48 -7.47 14.00
C LYS A 97 13.94 -8.77 14.66
N LEU A 98 13.32 -9.90 14.32
CA LEU A 98 13.67 -11.21 14.87
C LEU A 98 15.02 -11.71 14.35
N ALA A 99 15.35 -11.41 13.09
CA ALA A 99 16.66 -11.74 12.53
C ALA A 99 17.79 -10.95 13.22
N LEU A 100 17.58 -9.66 13.47
CA LEU A 100 18.57 -8.80 14.13
C LEU A 100 18.79 -9.16 15.61
N ASN A 101 17.76 -9.67 16.31
CA ASN A 101 17.85 -10.08 17.72
C ASN A 101 18.38 -11.51 17.92
N LYS A 102 18.85 -12.16 16.85
CA LYS A 102 19.57 -13.44 16.93
C LYS A 102 21.09 -13.23 16.94
N ASP A 103 21.55 -12.12 16.38
CA ASP A 103 22.96 -11.79 16.27
C ASP A 103 23.53 -11.20 17.58
N ASP A 104 22.72 -10.50 18.38
CA ASP A 104 23.10 -10.00 19.70
C ASP A 104 23.22 -11.13 20.75
N ASN A 105 22.30 -12.10 20.75
CA ASN A 105 22.34 -13.23 21.69
C ASN A 105 23.51 -14.21 21.42
N THR A 106 24.01 -14.25 20.17
CA THR A 106 25.17 -15.06 19.80
C THR A 106 26.49 -14.43 20.28
N ASN A 107 26.60 -13.09 20.27
CA ASN A 107 27.79 -12.39 20.77
C ASN A 107 27.88 -12.38 22.29
N ASP A 108 26.74 -12.36 22.99
CA ASP A 108 26.69 -12.43 24.46
C ASP A 108 27.08 -13.84 24.97
N SER A 109 26.53 -14.89 24.34
CA SER A 109 26.88 -16.28 24.63
C SER A 109 28.35 -16.62 24.33
N SER A 110 28.94 -15.94 23.31
CA SER A 110 30.36 -16.10 22.96
C SER A 110 31.27 -15.39 23.95
N ASN A 111 30.92 -14.16 24.36
CA ASN A 111 31.68 -13.36 25.32
C ASN A 111 31.64 -13.97 26.73
N GLU A 112 30.49 -14.50 27.17
CA GLU A 112 30.38 -15.20 28.45
C GLU A 112 31.28 -16.45 28.46
N GLN A 113 31.28 -17.27 27.40
CA GLN A 113 32.18 -18.43 27.31
C GLN A 113 33.68 -18.05 27.28
N THR A 114 34.08 -16.97 26.60
CA THR A 114 35.48 -16.50 26.65
C THR A 114 35.88 -15.93 28.01
N ILE A 115 34.99 -15.22 28.72
CA ILE A 115 35.31 -14.67 30.04
C ILE A 115 35.42 -15.80 31.08
N ILE A 116 34.51 -16.79 31.06
CA ILE A 116 34.59 -17.93 31.99
C ILE A 116 35.83 -18.80 31.70
N SER A 117 36.27 -18.89 30.44
CA SER A 117 37.50 -19.63 30.10
C SER A 117 38.80 -18.89 30.44
N HIS A 118 38.79 -17.55 30.48
CA HIS A 118 39.97 -16.74 30.79
C HIS A 118 40.15 -16.48 32.29
N ASP A 119 39.08 -16.56 33.09
CA ASP A 119 39.12 -16.38 34.55
C ASP A 119 39.47 -17.68 35.32
N LYS A 120 39.55 -18.83 34.61
CA LYS A 120 39.85 -20.15 35.19
C LYS A 120 41.32 -20.58 35.06
N PHE A 121 42.22 -19.68 34.66
CA PHE A 121 43.67 -19.91 34.60
C PHE A 121 44.42 -18.91 35.50
#